data_AF-A0A3G7U8G3-F1
#
_entry.id   AF-A0A3G7U8G3-F1
#
_cell.length_a   1.000
_cell.length_b   1.000
_cell.length_c   1.000
_cell.angle_alpha   90.00
_cell.angle_beta   90.00
_cell.angle_gamma   90.00
#
_symmetry.space_group_name_H-M   'P 1'
#
loop_
_entity.id
_entity.type
_entity.pdbx_description
1 polymer ?
#
loop_
_entity_poly.entity_id
_entity_poly.type
_entity_poly.pdbx_seq_one_letter_code
_entity_poly.pdbx_strand_id
1 'polypeptide(L)'
;MTPESLADAEQILQQHLKEMPLHELRKAQQLSQASLAKALNINQAAVSKMERRTDMYISTLRDYIRAMGGELEIIATFPDGQVKIDNFAC
;
A
#
# COMPACT_ATOMS: atom_id res chain seq x y z
N MET A 1 -26.01 8.62 19.14
CA MET A 1 -24.69 8.03 18.88
C MET A 1 -23.81 8.40 20.05
N THR A 2 -23.24 7.43 20.76
CA THR A 2 -22.36 7.69 21.91
C THR A 2 -20.92 7.88 21.42
N PRO A 3 -20.05 8.56 22.18
CA PRO A 3 -18.62 8.70 21.87
C PRO A 3 -17.92 7.34 21.68
N GLU A 4 -18.37 6.33 22.41
CA GLU A 4 -17.90 4.94 22.34
C GLU A 4 -18.17 4.28 20.97
N SER A 5 -19.36 4.52 20.39
CA SER A 5 -19.70 4.00 19.05
C SER A 5 -18.89 4.62 17.91
N LEU A 6 -18.35 5.84 18.11
CA LEU A 6 -17.49 6.48 17.11
C LEU A 6 -16.07 5.90 17.16
N ALA A 7 -15.55 5.63 18.36
CA ALA A 7 -14.25 5.00 18.54
C ALA A 7 -14.23 3.57 18.00
N ASP A 8 -15.29 2.79 18.24
CA ASP A 8 -15.44 1.44 17.69
C ASP A 8 -15.55 1.47 16.16
N ALA A 9 -16.30 2.42 15.59
CA ALA A 9 -16.40 2.59 14.15
C ALA A 9 -15.07 3.02 13.51
N GLU A 10 -14.29 3.86 14.18
CA GLU A 10 -12.93 4.22 13.77
C GLU A 10 -11.98 3.03 13.85
N GLN A 11 -12.03 2.22 14.91
CA GLN A 11 -11.20 1.01 15.03
C GLN A 11 -11.54 -0.03 13.98
N ILE A 12 -12.84 -0.24 13.71
CA ILE A 12 -13.30 -1.14 12.65
C ILE A 12 -12.86 -0.59 11.28
N LEU A 13 -13.02 0.71 11.03
CA LEU A 13 -12.51 1.34 9.80
C LEU A 13 -10.99 1.15 9.65
N GLN A 14 -10.22 1.36 10.72
CA GLN A 14 -8.77 1.15 10.76
C GLN A 14 -8.38 -0.33 10.59
N GLN A 15 -9.21 -1.27 11.07
CA GLN A 15 -9.02 -2.71 10.83
C GLN A 15 -9.37 -3.11 9.40
N HIS A 16 -10.42 -2.52 8.81
CA HIS A 16 -10.81 -2.78 7.43
C HIS A 16 -9.87 -2.12 6.41
N LEU A 17 -9.11 -1.09 6.80
CA LEU A 17 -7.99 -0.55 6.03
C LEU A 17 -6.78 -1.50 5.93
N LYS A 18 -6.76 -2.63 6.66
CA LYS A 18 -5.55 -3.47 6.77
C LYS A 18 -5.23 -4.31 5.53
N GLU A 19 -6.15 -4.45 4.58
CA GLU A 19 -5.88 -5.15 3.33
C GLU A 19 -6.57 -4.42 2.18
N MET A 20 -5.80 -3.59 1.47
CA MET A 20 -6.30 -2.80 0.35
C MET A 20 -5.50 -3.13 -0.93
N PRO A 21 -6.16 -3.47 -2.05
CA PRO A 21 -5.49 -3.55 -3.34
C PRO A 21 -4.81 -2.24 -3.71
N LEU A 22 -3.66 -2.30 -4.40
CA LEU A 22 -2.86 -1.12 -4.76
C LEU A 22 -3.63 -0.01 -5.50
N HIS A 23 -4.63 -0.37 -6.29
CA HIS A 23 -5.44 0.59 -7.02
C HIS A 23 -6.38 1.38 -6.11
N GLU A 24 -6.92 0.76 -5.06
CA GLU A 24 -7.71 1.44 -4.04
C GLU A 24 -6.80 2.30 -3.15
N LEU A 25 -5.59 1.80 -2.82
CA LEU A 25 -4.62 2.57 -2.04
C LEU A 25 -4.21 3.85 -2.77
N ARG A 26 -3.94 3.75 -4.08
CA ARG A 26 -3.66 4.92 -4.93
C ARG A 26 -4.82 5.92 -4.95
N LYS A 27 -6.06 5.43 -5.05
CA LYS A 27 -7.26 6.30 -5.05
C LYS A 27 -7.46 6.98 -3.71
N ALA A 28 -7.22 6.29 -2.60
CA ALA A 28 -7.29 6.87 -1.25
C ALA A 28 -6.32 8.04 -1.09
N GLN A 29 -5.15 7.96 -1.73
CA GLN A 29 -4.17 9.05 -1.82
C GLN A 29 -4.48 10.10 -2.89
N GLN A 30 -5.66 10.04 -3.53
CA GLN A 30 -6.11 10.96 -4.59
C GLN A 30 -5.19 11.02 -5.82
N LEU A 31 -4.44 9.94 -6.07
CA LEU A 31 -3.52 9.84 -7.20
C LEU A 31 -4.18 9.20 -8.41
N SER A 32 -3.94 9.74 -9.61
CA SER A 32 -4.32 9.08 -10.86
C SER A 32 -3.26 8.08 -11.32
N GLN A 33 -3.62 7.11 -12.16
CA GLN A 33 -2.61 6.22 -12.76
C GLN A 33 -1.63 7.02 -13.65
N ALA A 34 -2.08 8.11 -14.27
CA ALA A 34 -1.24 8.96 -15.13
C ALA A 34 -0.21 9.76 -14.32
N SER A 35 -0.59 10.29 -13.15
CA SER A 35 0.34 10.99 -12.26
C SER A 35 1.38 10.02 -11.68
N LEU A 36 0.95 8.82 -11.32
CA LEU A 36 1.88 7.80 -10.81
C LEU A 36 2.82 7.28 -11.89
N ALA A 37 2.33 7.09 -13.12
CA ALA A 37 3.14 6.72 -14.28
C ALA A 37 4.25 7.75 -14.56
N LYS A 38 3.93 9.05 -14.46
CA LYS A 38 4.92 10.14 -14.58
C LYS A 38 5.98 10.05 -13.48
N ALA A 39 5.58 9.84 -12.22
CA ALA A 39 6.51 9.73 -11.10
C ALA A 39 7.46 8.54 -11.25
N LEU A 40 6.96 7.43 -11.79
CA LEU A 40 7.73 6.20 -12.03
C LEU A 40 8.47 6.18 -13.38
N ASN A 41 8.32 7.22 -14.21
CA ASN A 41 8.85 7.29 -15.57
C ASN A 41 8.49 6.05 -16.45
N ILE A 42 7.24 5.61 -16.35
CA ILE A 42 6.68 4.50 -17.14
C ILE A 42 5.38 4.93 -17.82
N ASN A 43 4.82 4.09 -18.69
CA ASN A 43 3.52 4.36 -19.28
C ASN A 43 2.36 4.01 -18.32
N GLN A 44 1.22 4.67 -18.49
CA GLN A 44 0.04 4.44 -17.64
C GLN A 44 -0.51 3.01 -17.74
N ALA A 45 -0.38 2.35 -18.90
CA ALA A 45 -0.79 0.96 -19.06
C ALA A 45 0.06 0.00 -18.21
N ALA A 46 1.33 0.31 -17.96
CA ALA A 46 2.21 -0.43 -17.07
C ALA A 46 1.73 -0.33 -15.62
N VAL A 47 1.34 0.87 -15.16
CA VAL A 47 0.72 1.08 -13.84
C VAL A 47 -0.55 0.24 -13.71
N SER A 48 -1.45 0.27 -14.71
CA SER A 48 -2.66 -0.55 -14.67
C SER A 48 -2.38 -2.05 -14.66
N LYS A 49 -1.32 -2.52 -15.32
CA LYS A 49 -0.91 -3.93 -15.27
C LYS A 49 -0.34 -4.28 -13.90
N MET A 50 0.47 -3.41 -13.31
CA MET A 50 1.07 -3.61 -11.99
C MET A 50 0.00 -3.78 -10.90
N GLU A 51 -1.02 -2.91 -10.89
CA GLU A 51 -2.12 -2.98 -9.92
C GLU A 51 -2.98 -4.26 -10.00
N ARG A 52 -2.91 -4.99 -11.11
CA ARG A 52 -3.70 -6.22 -11.36
C ARG A 52 -2.89 -7.50 -11.18
N ARG A 53 -1.58 -7.42 -11.01
CA ARG A 53 -0.72 -8.59 -10.83
C ARG A 53 -0.82 -9.09 -9.40
N THR A 54 -0.93 -10.40 -9.25
CA THR A 54 -0.82 -11.09 -7.96
C THR A 54 0.62 -11.17 -7.47
N ASP A 55 1.57 -11.19 -8.41
CA ASP A 55 2.99 -11.34 -8.13
C ASP A 55 3.77 -10.15 -8.72
N MET A 56 4.46 -9.42 -7.84
CA MET A 56 5.28 -8.27 -8.19
C MET A 56 6.61 -8.33 -7.45
N TYR A 57 7.70 -7.92 -8.11
CA TYR A 57 8.99 -7.76 -7.45
C TYR A 57 8.88 -6.75 -6.32
N ILE A 58 9.50 -7.07 -5.17
CA ILE A 58 9.50 -6.21 -3.98
C ILE A 58 10.07 -4.82 -4.29
N SER A 59 11.11 -4.74 -5.12
CA SER A 59 11.69 -3.47 -5.57
C SER A 59 10.66 -2.61 -6.31
N THR A 60 9.89 -3.22 -7.21
CA THR A 60 8.82 -2.53 -7.94
C THR A 60 7.69 -2.08 -7.01
N LEU A 61 7.31 -2.90 -6.02
CA LEU A 61 6.35 -2.49 -4.98
C LEU A 61 6.86 -1.28 -4.20
N ARG A 62 8.14 -1.29 -3.82
CA ARG A 62 8.77 -0.19 -3.09
C ARG A 62 8.74 1.11 -3.88
N ASP A 63 9.15 1.07 -5.15
CA ASP A 63 9.13 2.25 -6.03
C ASP A 63 7.70 2.78 -6.18
N TYR A 64 6.72 1.89 -6.32
CA TYR A 64 5.31 2.24 -6.40
C TYR A 64 4.81 2.94 -5.13
N ILE A 65 5.10 2.38 -3.94
CA ILE A 65 4.75 2.97 -2.65
C ILE A 65 5.47 4.32 -2.44
N ARG A 66 6.77 4.41 -2.76
CA ARG A 66 7.56 5.66 -2.69
C ARG A 66 7.01 6.74 -3.61
N ALA A 67 6.60 6.39 -4.83
CA ALA A 67 6.00 7.34 -5.76
C ALA A 67 4.60 7.83 -5.32
N MET A 68 3.95 7.14 -4.38
CA MET A 68 2.76 7.62 -3.67
C MET A 68 3.09 8.42 -2.39
N GLY A 69 4.37 8.61 -2.08
CA GLY A 69 4.84 9.29 -0.87
C GLY A 69 4.86 8.43 0.39
N GLY A 70 4.79 7.10 0.25
CA GLY A 70 4.85 6.16 1.38
C GLY A 70 6.20 5.46 1.51
N GLU A 71 6.37 4.73 2.60
CA GLU A 71 7.50 3.83 2.83
C GLU A 71 7.00 2.38 2.93
N LEU A 72 7.71 1.45 2.27
CA LEU A 72 7.37 0.03 2.31
C LEU A 72 8.18 -0.67 3.40
N GLU A 73 7.48 -1.19 4.41
CA GLU A 73 8.03 -2.13 5.38
C GLU A 73 7.58 -3.56 5.08
N ILE A 74 8.48 -4.52 5.30
CA ILE A 74 8.18 -5.95 5.15
C ILE A 74 8.28 -6.57 6.53
N ILE A 75 7.17 -7.10 7.02
CA ILE A 75 7.05 -7.64 8.38
C ILE A 75 6.69 -9.11 8.27
N ALA A 76 7.54 -9.97 8.84
CA ALA A 76 7.21 -11.37 9.09
C ALA A 76 6.50 -11.48 10.43
N THR A 77 5.33 -12.14 10.44
CA THR A 77 4.54 -12.38 11.66
C THR A 77 4.66 -13.83 12.08
N PHE A 78 5.04 -14.05 13.33
CA PHE A 78 5.16 -15.35 13.99
C PHE A 78 4.24 -15.39 15.22
N PRO A 79 3.94 -16.58 15.77
CA PRO A 79 3.17 -16.68 17.02
C PRO A 79 3.78 -15.86 18.18
N ASP A 80 5.11 -15.75 18.21
CA ASP A 80 5.85 -15.15 19.31
C ASP A 80 6.18 -13.65 19.07
N GLY A 81 5.82 -13.10 17.91
CA GLY A 81 6.04 -11.69 17.59
C GLY A 81 6.23 -11.38 16.11
N GLN A 82 6.60 -10.12 15.84
CA GLN A 82 6.82 -9.61 14.49
C GLN A 82 8.29 -9.23 14.29
N VAL A 83 8.83 -9.54 13.11
CA VAL A 83 10.20 -9.22 12.72
C VAL A 83 10.19 -8.42 11.43
N LYS A 84 10.84 -7.26 11.43
CA LYS A 84 11.07 -6.46 10.23
C LYS A 84 12.20 -7.09 9.40
N ILE A 85 11.98 -7.21 8.09
CA ILE A 85 12.97 -7.76 7.15
C ILE A 85 13.71 -6.62 6.45
N ASP A 86 15.00 -6.47 6.74
CA ASP A 86 15.84 -5.39 6.20
C ASP A 86 16.64 -5.79 4.95
N ASN A 87 16.70 -7.07 4.58
CA ASN A 87 17.43 -7.57 3.40
C ASN A 87 16.96 -7.00 2.05
N PHE A 88 15.87 -6.24 2.03
CA PHE A 88 15.31 -5.60 0.84
C PHE A 88 15.30 -4.07 0.94
N ALA A 89 15.99 -3.50 1.93
CA ALA A 89 16.19 -2.06 2.06
C ALA A 89 17.37 -1.63 1.16
N CYS A 90 17.07 -0.85 0.13
CA CYS A 90 18.04 -0.06 -0.63
C CYS A 90 17.61 1.41 -0.62
#